data_AF-G3ARB6-F1
#
_entry.id   AF-G3ARB6-F1
#
_cell.length_a   1.000
_cell.length_b   1.000
_cell.length_c   1.000
_cell.angle_alpha   90.00
_cell.angle_beta   90.00
_cell.angle_gamma   90.00
#
_symmetry.space_group_name_H-M   'P 1'
#
loop_
_entity.id
_entity.type
_entity.pdbx_description
1 polymer ?
#
loop_
_entity_poly.entity_id
_entity_poly.type
_entity_poly.pdbx_seq_one_letter_code
_entity_poly.pdbx_strand_id
1 'polypeptide(L)'
;MSNLDTLLNDIITSVKATKSSIDDIKDHLISSLLEKTSTTNVEGVSLLSLKNQALLSYINNIALVVLGQVARLEEVDDVQLWEDSVKRSIVQRVTLEKGIKPLEKKIGYQLDKMVRAYTRMEEDERKIEDKLNKADNSDENSDEDEEDSEEEDDRLAYRPDASALAKLAPKGKDTKPSGDEKYVAPKISAMAPPSAIPKEKPTKTKKLQSMEEYLQEQSEMPTAEASIGSTIVDHGRGGVKTQHDRRKEQEIQTYEESNFIRLPQAQTKKSFKQKQRDMANQFAGEDWAMFNNDRQVSSGTSRKRKPTSVWDRVKKRRN
;
A
#
# COMPACT_ATOMS: atom_id res chain seq x y z
N MET A 1 -7.92 -52.38 -1.49
CA MET A 1 -7.26 -51.18 -0.94
C MET A 1 -5.75 -51.19 -1.18
N SER A 2 -5.09 -52.34 -1.39
CA SER A 2 -3.64 -52.46 -1.63
C SER A 2 -3.09 -51.70 -2.84
N ASN A 3 -3.82 -51.61 -3.95
CA ASN A 3 -3.26 -51.09 -5.22
C ASN A 3 -3.07 -49.57 -5.25
N LEU A 4 -3.83 -48.83 -4.44
CA LEU A 4 -3.71 -47.37 -4.36
C LEU A 4 -2.56 -46.97 -3.42
N ASP A 5 -2.38 -47.72 -2.33
CA ASP A 5 -1.27 -47.52 -1.40
C ASP A 5 0.08 -47.88 -2.04
N THR A 6 0.13 -48.91 -2.89
CA THR A 6 1.33 -49.23 -3.67
C THR A 6 1.68 -48.11 -4.66
N LEU A 7 0.68 -47.58 -5.38
CA LEU A 7 0.90 -46.46 -6.31
C LEU A 7 1.37 -45.18 -5.62
N LEU A 8 0.81 -44.86 -4.44
CA LEU A 8 1.26 -43.71 -3.66
C LEU A 8 2.69 -43.89 -3.16
N ASN A 9 3.06 -45.09 -2.73
CA ASN A 9 4.43 -45.39 -2.33
C ASN A 9 5.41 -45.28 -3.51
N ASP A 10 5.03 -45.75 -4.70
CA ASP A 10 5.85 -45.61 -5.91
C ASP A 10 6.01 -44.14 -6.35
N ILE A 11 4.97 -43.32 -6.18
CA ILE A 11 5.08 -41.87 -6.43
C ILE A 11 6.04 -41.25 -5.41
N ILE A 12 5.94 -41.59 -4.12
CA ILE A 12 6.82 -41.04 -3.08
C ILE A 12 8.27 -41.48 -3.32
N THR A 13 8.53 -42.72 -3.73
CA THR A 13 9.88 -43.19 -4.04
C THR A 13 10.44 -42.49 -5.27
N SER A 14 9.63 -42.29 -6.32
CA SER A 14 10.05 -41.53 -7.51
C SER A 14 10.35 -40.06 -7.16
N VAL A 15 9.53 -39.41 -6.32
CA VAL A 15 9.78 -38.03 -5.87
C VAL A 15 11.04 -37.95 -5.01
N LYS A 16 11.29 -38.92 -4.12
CA LYS A 16 12.54 -38.99 -3.36
C LYS A 16 13.76 -39.20 -4.25
N ALA A 17 13.65 -40.07 -5.26
CA ALA A 17 14.72 -40.30 -6.24
C ALA A 17 14.99 -39.04 -7.10
N THR A 18 13.96 -38.33 -7.55
CA THR A 18 14.15 -37.06 -8.27
C THR A 18 14.78 -36.00 -7.37
N LYS A 19 14.41 -35.94 -6.08
CA LYS A 19 15.03 -35.03 -5.11
C LYS A 19 16.51 -35.34 -4.92
N SER A 20 16.88 -36.61 -4.72
CA SER A 20 18.29 -36.99 -4.59
C SER A 20 19.08 -36.67 -5.85
N SER A 21 18.53 -36.97 -7.04
CA SER A 21 19.20 -36.61 -8.31
C SER A 21 19.36 -35.09 -8.48
N ILE A 22 18.40 -34.28 -8.02
CA ILE A 22 18.52 -32.83 -8.03
C ILE A 22 19.62 -32.35 -7.06
N ASP A 23 19.71 -32.94 -5.87
CA ASP A 23 20.74 -32.59 -4.90
C ASP A 23 22.14 -33.02 -5.40
N ASP A 24 22.27 -34.20 -6.02
CA ASP A 24 23.50 -34.64 -6.69
C ASP A 24 23.91 -33.69 -7.83
N ILE A 25 22.94 -33.22 -8.65
CA ILE A 25 23.21 -32.24 -9.72
C ILE A 25 23.69 -30.91 -9.14
N LYS A 26 23.13 -30.44 -8.00
CA LYS A 26 23.59 -29.22 -7.35
C LYS A 26 25.03 -29.36 -6.87
N ASP A 27 25.36 -30.46 -6.22
CA ASP A 27 26.70 -30.71 -5.69
C ASP A 27 27.73 -30.85 -6.83
N HIS A 28 27.35 -31.48 -7.94
CA HIS A 28 28.17 -31.53 -9.16
C HIS A 28 28.33 -30.15 -9.82
N LEU A 29 27.28 -29.32 -9.86
CA LEU A 29 27.37 -27.96 -10.37
C LEU A 29 28.29 -27.10 -9.50
N ILE A 30 28.13 -27.17 -8.18
CA ILE A 30 28.94 -26.42 -7.21
C ILE A 30 30.42 -26.83 -7.34
N SER A 31 30.72 -28.13 -7.39
CA SER A 31 32.10 -28.62 -7.57
C SER A 31 32.70 -28.21 -8.93
N SER A 32 31.95 -28.35 -10.03
CA SER A 32 32.41 -27.92 -11.36
C SER A 32 32.62 -26.41 -11.49
N LEU A 33 31.88 -25.60 -10.73
CA LEU A 33 32.07 -24.15 -10.67
C LEU A 33 33.27 -23.80 -9.79
N LEU A 34 33.47 -24.51 -8.67
CA LEU A 34 34.64 -24.34 -7.79
C LEU A 34 35.97 -24.62 -8.52
N GLU A 35 36.00 -25.70 -9.32
CA GLU A 35 37.17 -26.04 -10.14
C GLU A 35 37.50 -24.94 -11.17
N LYS A 36 36.48 -24.27 -11.72
CA LYS A 36 36.65 -23.18 -12.68
C LYS A 36 37.07 -21.85 -12.03
N THR A 37 36.75 -21.62 -10.75
CA THR A 37 37.02 -20.34 -10.06
C THR A 37 38.25 -20.34 -9.16
N SER A 38 38.94 -21.48 -8.99
CA SER A 38 40.20 -21.60 -8.21
C SER A 38 40.08 -21.13 -6.75
N THR A 39 38.89 -21.22 -6.14
CA THR A 39 38.62 -20.82 -4.75
C THR A 39 38.22 -22.04 -3.92
N THR A 40 38.87 -22.25 -2.77
CA THR A 40 38.68 -23.45 -1.92
C THR A 40 37.53 -23.35 -0.92
N ASN A 41 37.02 -22.16 -0.65
CA ASN A 41 35.92 -21.93 0.29
C ASN A 41 34.66 -21.49 -0.45
N VAL A 42 33.51 -22.01 0.00
CA VAL A 42 32.16 -21.54 -0.37
C VAL A 42 31.89 -20.21 0.36
N GLU A 43 32.80 -19.25 0.28
CA GLU A 43 32.45 -17.89 0.65
C GLU A 43 31.48 -17.39 -0.41
N GLY A 44 30.21 -17.24 -0.03
CA GLY A 44 29.22 -16.62 -0.88
C GLY A 44 29.77 -15.28 -1.36
N VAL A 45 29.90 -15.11 -2.67
CA VAL A 45 30.34 -13.84 -3.25
C VAL A 45 29.36 -12.78 -2.77
N SER A 46 29.82 -11.89 -1.89
CA SER A 46 29.00 -10.78 -1.39
C SER A 46 28.43 -10.01 -2.58
N LEU A 47 27.15 -9.64 -2.54
CA LEU A 47 26.52 -8.87 -3.61
C LEU A 47 27.31 -7.60 -3.95
N LEU A 48 27.92 -6.98 -2.94
CA LEU A 48 28.80 -5.83 -3.10
C LEU A 48 30.10 -6.19 -3.85
N SER A 49 30.72 -7.32 -3.50
CA SER A 49 31.91 -7.83 -4.19
C SER A 49 31.59 -8.15 -5.66
N LEU A 50 30.47 -8.84 -5.91
CA LEU A 50 29.98 -9.15 -7.25
C LEU A 50 29.74 -7.87 -8.07
N LYS A 51 29.11 -6.86 -7.47
CA LYS A 51 28.88 -5.57 -8.13
C LYS A 51 30.18 -4.87 -8.48
N ASN A 52 31.11 -4.80 -7.55
CA ASN A 52 32.39 -4.13 -7.76
C ASN A 52 33.21 -4.85 -8.84
N GLN A 53 33.25 -6.19 -8.81
CA GLN A 53 33.95 -6.99 -9.82
C GLN A 53 33.30 -6.91 -11.20
N ALA A 54 31.96 -6.91 -11.27
CA ALA A 54 31.22 -6.75 -12.52
C ALA A 54 31.41 -5.36 -13.13
N LEU A 55 31.38 -4.30 -12.32
CA LEU A 55 31.65 -2.93 -12.76
C LEU A 55 33.10 -2.76 -13.25
N LEU A 56 34.07 -3.30 -12.51
CA LEU A 56 35.48 -3.23 -12.89
C LEU A 56 35.73 -3.98 -14.21
N SER A 57 35.17 -5.18 -14.35
CA SER A 57 35.25 -5.94 -15.60
C SER A 57 34.53 -5.21 -16.76
N TYR A 58 33.39 -4.57 -16.51
CA TYR A 58 32.68 -3.78 -17.52
C TYR A 58 33.52 -2.60 -18.02
N ILE A 59 34.12 -1.83 -17.11
CA ILE A 59 35.00 -0.71 -17.46
C ILE A 59 36.22 -1.20 -18.25
N ASN A 60 36.84 -2.30 -17.82
CA ASN A 60 37.98 -2.89 -18.52
C ASN A 60 37.60 -3.33 -19.95
N ASN A 61 36.46 -3.99 -20.12
CA ASN A 61 35.98 -4.39 -21.45
C ASN A 61 35.64 -3.18 -22.33
N ILE A 62 35.09 -2.10 -21.77
CA ILE A 62 34.87 -0.85 -22.52
C ILE A 62 36.21 -0.25 -22.98
N ALA A 63 37.20 -0.20 -22.09
CA ALA A 63 38.53 0.29 -22.45
C ALA A 63 39.14 -0.53 -23.60
N LEU A 64 38.98 -1.85 -23.58
CA LEU A 64 39.40 -2.74 -24.68
C LEU A 64 38.62 -2.50 -25.97
N VAL A 65 37.31 -2.22 -25.90
CA VAL A 65 36.51 -1.86 -27.09
C VAL A 65 37.01 -0.55 -27.71
N VAL A 66 37.33 0.45 -26.89
CA VAL A 66 37.89 1.74 -27.35
C VAL A 66 39.29 1.53 -27.95
N LEU A 67 40.15 0.78 -27.26
CA LEU A 67 41.49 0.41 -27.75
C LEU A 67 41.42 -0.32 -29.09
N GLY A 68 40.54 -1.30 -29.22
CA GLY A 68 40.34 -2.01 -30.49
C GLY A 68 39.82 -1.10 -31.60
N GLN A 69 39.04 -0.07 -31.26
CA GLN A 69 38.59 0.91 -32.26
C GLN A 69 39.70 1.88 -32.69
N VAL A 70 40.63 2.22 -31.79
CA VAL A 70 41.84 2.98 -32.12
C VAL A 70 42.81 2.13 -32.96
N ALA A 71 43.04 0.88 -32.57
CA ALA A 71 43.90 -0.05 -33.33
C ALA A 71 43.41 -0.29 -34.77
N ARG A 72 42.08 -0.33 -34.97
CA ARG A 72 41.48 -0.39 -36.32
C ARG A 72 41.77 0.84 -37.17
N LEU A 73 42.00 2.02 -36.57
CA LEU A 73 42.41 3.23 -37.31
C LEU A 73 43.89 3.17 -37.71
N GLU A 74 44.71 2.41 -36.99
CA GLU A 74 46.14 2.21 -37.23
C GLU A 74 46.44 0.98 -38.12
N GLU A 75 45.41 0.40 -38.77
CA GLU A 75 45.49 -0.81 -39.62
C GLU A 75 46.02 -2.07 -38.90
N VAL A 76 45.94 -2.12 -37.56
CA VAL A 76 46.27 -3.31 -36.77
C VAL A 76 45.00 -4.16 -36.60
N ASP A 77 44.98 -5.31 -37.27
CA ASP A 77 43.76 -6.11 -37.50
C ASP A 77 43.47 -7.12 -36.36
N ASP A 78 43.26 -6.63 -35.13
CA ASP A 78 42.87 -7.44 -33.96
C ASP A 78 41.35 -7.55 -33.79
N VAL A 79 40.66 -7.97 -34.85
CA VAL A 79 39.18 -8.02 -34.91
C VAL A 79 38.57 -8.97 -33.87
N GLN A 80 39.23 -10.09 -33.56
CA GLN A 80 38.73 -11.11 -32.63
C GLN A 80 38.69 -10.61 -31.18
N LEU A 81 39.74 -9.91 -30.73
CA LEU A 81 39.81 -9.36 -29.37
C LEU A 81 38.75 -8.27 -29.16
N TRP A 82 38.47 -7.48 -30.19
CA TRP A 82 37.42 -6.47 -30.16
C TRP A 82 36.03 -7.11 -30.02
N GLU A 83 35.71 -8.10 -30.85
CA GLU A 83 34.42 -8.80 -30.79
C GLU A 83 34.19 -9.47 -29.44
N ASP A 84 35.21 -10.12 -28.89
CA ASP A 84 35.12 -10.76 -27.57
C ASP A 84 34.96 -9.73 -26.45
N SER A 85 35.61 -8.58 -26.55
CA SER A 85 35.45 -7.47 -25.60
C SER A 85 34.03 -6.89 -25.64
N VAL A 86 33.42 -6.77 -26.83
CA VAL A 86 32.02 -6.37 -27.00
C VAL A 86 31.08 -7.40 -26.36
N LYS A 87 31.27 -8.70 -26.65
CA LYS A 87 30.44 -9.77 -26.06
C LYS A 87 30.53 -9.77 -24.52
N ARG A 88 31.74 -9.68 -23.96
CA ARG A 88 31.97 -9.61 -22.51
C ARG A 88 31.35 -8.36 -21.88
N SER A 89 31.39 -7.23 -22.58
CA SER A 89 30.73 -5.99 -22.15
C SER A 89 29.21 -6.14 -22.06
N ILE A 90 28.58 -6.79 -23.06
CA ILE A 90 27.14 -7.09 -23.04
C ILE A 90 26.79 -8.00 -21.85
N VAL A 91 27.57 -9.06 -21.62
CA VAL A 91 27.37 -9.97 -20.48
C VAL A 91 27.43 -9.20 -19.16
N GLN A 92 28.47 -8.39 -18.95
CA GLN A 92 28.60 -7.58 -17.72
C GLN A 92 27.47 -6.54 -17.57
N ARG A 93 26.94 -6.01 -18.68
CA ARG A 93 25.81 -5.09 -18.64
C ARG A 93 24.54 -5.79 -18.18
N VAL A 94 24.28 -6.98 -18.72
CA VAL A 94 23.12 -7.81 -18.35
C VAL A 94 23.21 -8.26 -16.88
N THR A 95 24.38 -8.65 -16.39
CA THR A 95 24.56 -9.03 -14.97
C THR A 95 24.28 -7.86 -14.03
N LEU A 96 24.72 -6.64 -14.37
CA LEU A 96 24.43 -5.44 -13.58
C LEU A 96 22.93 -5.08 -13.58
N GLU A 97 22.30 -5.07 -14.75
CA GLU A 97 20.91 -4.59 -14.87
C GLU A 97 19.86 -5.63 -14.45
N LYS A 98 20.03 -6.90 -14.86
CA LYS A 98 19.05 -7.95 -14.64
C LYS A 98 19.39 -8.84 -13.44
N GLY A 99 20.67 -8.96 -13.09
CA GLY A 99 21.12 -9.73 -11.93
C GLY A 99 21.13 -8.90 -10.65
N ILE A 100 22.03 -7.91 -10.60
CA ILE A 100 22.35 -7.18 -9.36
C ILE A 100 21.24 -6.20 -8.97
N LYS A 101 20.77 -5.36 -9.91
CA LYS A 101 19.78 -4.30 -9.64
C LYS A 101 18.48 -4.78 -8.94
N PRO A 102 17.83 -5.89 -9.33
CA PRO A 102 16.63 -6.35 -8.60
C PRO A 102 16.95 -6.88 -7.20
N LEU A 103 18.13 -7.47 -6.98
CA LEU A 103 18.57 -7.91 -5.65
C LEU A 103 18.82 -6.71 -4.73
N GLU A 104 19.47 -5.66 -5.24
CA GLU A 104 19.66 -4.41 -4.51
C GLU A 104 18.33 -3.77 -4.11
N LYS A 105 17.32 -3.78 -5.00
CA LYS A 105 16.00 -3.24 -4.69
C LYS A 105 15.32 -4.02 -3.55
N LYS A 106 15.44 -5.34 -3.54
CA LYS A 106 14.86 -6.20 -2.48
C LYS A 106 15.57 -5.98 -1.14
N ILE A 107 16.91 -5.98 -1.14
CA ILE A 107 17.70 -5.76 0.08
C ILE A 107 17.50 -4.33 0.60
N GLY A 108 17.47 -3.34 -0.29
CA GLY A 108 17.19 -1.95 0.08
C GLY A 108 15.82 -1.80 0.75
N TYR A 109 14.80 -2.48 0.23
CA TYR A 109 13.48 -2.52 0.88
C TYR A 109 13.53 -3.18 2.27
N GLN A 110 14.24 -4.31 2.41
CA GLN A 110 14.39 -4.98 3.70
C GLN A 110 15.14 -4.11 4.72
N LEU A 111 16.20 -3.43 4.29
CA LEU A 111 16.93 -2.48 5.12
C LEU A 111 16.05 -1.31 5.53
N ASP A 112 15.31 -0.71 4.60
CA ASP A 112 14.37 0.38 4.91
C ASP A 112 13.27 -0.08 5.87
N LYS A 113 12.77 -1.32 5.73
CA LYS A 113 11.82 -1.91 6.67
C LYS A 113 12.43 -2.07 8.08
N MET A 114 13.67 -2.56 8.18
CA MET A 114 14.36 -2.69 9.47
C MET A 114 14.67 -1.34 10.10
N VAL A 115 15.10 -0.35 9.31
CA VAL A 115 15.35 1.01 9.78
C VAL A 115 14.04 1.63 10.29
N ARG A 116 12.94 1.52 9.54
CA ARG A 116 11.63 2.00 10.00
C ARG A 116 11.13 1.31 11.26
N ALA A 117 11.38 0.00 11.39
CA ALA A 117 11.04 -0.72 12.61
C ALA A 117 11.87 -0.22 13.79
N TYR A 118 13.17 -0.03 13.60
CA TYR A 118 14.07 0.51 14.62
C TYR A 118 13.69 1.94 15.03
N THR A 119 13.42 2.84 14.09
CA THR A 119 13.01 4.22 14.40
C THR A 119 11.67 4.27 15.14
N ARG A 120 10.73 3.39 14.79
CA ARG A 120 9.46 3.27 15.54
C ARG A 120 9.69 2.78 16.96
N MET A 121 10.53 1.75 17.14
CA MET A 121 10.89 1.28 18.48
C MET A 121 11.56 2.38 19.30
N GLU A 122 12.47 3.15 18.71
CA GLU A 122 13.11 4.28 19.38
C GLU A 122 12.11 5.41 19.74
N GLU A 123 11.17 5.72 18.85
CA GLU A 123 10.09 6.68 19.13
C GLU A 123 9.16 6.19 20.25
N ASP A 124 8.83 4.91 20.26
CA ASP A 124 7.96 4.32 21.28
C ASP A 124 8.68 4.20 22.63
N GLU A 125 9.96 3.86 22.65
CA GLU A 125 10.82 3.91 23.84
C GLU A 125 10.87 5.33 24.42
N ARG A 126 11.12 6.35 23.57
CA ARG A 126 11.08 7.77 24.00
C ARG A 126 9.72 8.18 24.53
N LYS A 127 8.61 7.80 23.88
CA LYS A 127 7.26 8.08 24.38
C LYS A 127 6.97 7.40 25.71
N ILE A 128 7.48 6.19 25.92
CA ILE A 128 7.34 5.47 27.19
C ILE A 128 8.16 6.17 28.28
N GLU A 129 9.40 6.57 27.99
CA GLU A 129 10.24 7.34 28.91
C GLU A 129 9.60 8.69 29.26
N ASP A 130 9.05 9.42 28.29
CA ASP A 130 8.34 10.68 28.50
C ASP A 130 7.08 10.48 29.36
N LYS A 131 6.32 9.39 29.12
CA LYS A 131 5.15 9.04 29.94
C LYS A 131 5.55 8.66 31.37
N LEU A 132 6.65 7.92 31.56
CA LEU A 132 7.17 7.56 32.87
C LEU A 132 7.67 8.79 33.65
N ASN A 133 8.39 9.70 32.98
CA ASN A 133 8.87 10.95 33.57
C ASN A 133 7.73 11.92 33.90
N LYS A 134 6.65 11.92 33.11
CA LYS A 134 5.47 12.75 33.33
C LYS A 134 4.53 12.17 34.39
N ALA A 135 4.51 10.85 34.58
CA ALA A 135 3.75 10.20 35.66
C ALA A 135 4.32 10.47 37.07
N ASP A 136 5.60 10.87 37.18
CA ASP A 136 6.24 11.25 38.46
C ASP A 136 5.98 12.72 38.85
N ASN A 137 5.34 13.50 37.96
CA ASN A 137 4.92 14.88 38.22
C ASN A 137 3.50 15.12 37.70
N SER A 138 2.54 15.18 38.62
CA SER A 138 1.12 15.55 38.46
C SER A 138 0.13 14.43 38.12
N ASP A 139 -0.73 14.19 39.10
CA ASP A 139 -2.06 13.63 39.00
C ASP A 139 -2.96 14.56 38.15
N GLU A 140 -3.93 13.96 37.48
CA GLU A 140 -5.04 14.57 36.72
C GLU A 140 -4.79 15.07 35.28
N ASN A 141 -5.64 14.51 34.40
CA ASN A 141 -5.99 14.91 33.02
C ASN A 141 -5.01 14.57 31.88
N SER A 142 -5.31 13.48 31.17
CA SER A 142 -4.97 13.38 29.76
C SER A 142 -6.06 12.59 29.02
N ASP A 143 -6.68 13.30 28.08
CA ASP A 143 -7.60 12.78 27.06
C ASP A 143 -7.04 11.52 26.39
N GLU A 144 -7.88 10.49 26.33
CA GLU A 144 -7.66 9.28 25.53
C GLU A 144 -7.92 9.60 24.05
N ASP A 145 -6.89 10.08 23.35
CA ASP A 145 -6.81 9.91 21.89
C ASP A 145 -6.46 8.44 21.62
N GLU A 146 -7.50 7.61 21.45
CA GLU A 146 -7.41 6.25 20.92
C GLU A 146 -6.91 6.33 19.46
N GLU A 147 -5.59 6.30 19.28
CA GLU A 147 -4.98 5.90 18.00
C GLU A 147 -5.24 4.39 17.80
N ASP A 148 -6.32 4.11 17.08
CA ASP A 148 -6.60 2.84 16.41
C ASP A 148 -5.44 2.49 15.47
N SER A 149 -4.42 1.84 16.04
CA SER A 149 -3.36 1.21 15.30
C SER A 149 -3.93 -0.04 14.64
N GLU A 150 -4.16 0.06 13.33
CA GLU A 150 -4.45 -1.07 12.45
C GLU A 150 -3.29 -2.08 12.50
N GLU A 151 -3.28 -2.92 13.54
CA GLU A 151 -2.63 -4.22 13.58
C GLU A 151 -3.40 -5.17 12.67
N GLU A 152 -3.06 -5.20 11.38
CA GLU A 152 -3.54 -6.29 10.50
C GLU A 152 -2.44 -7.24 10.01
N ASP A 153 -1.18 -7.06 10.40
CA ASP A 153 -0.07 -7.87 9.87
C ASP A 153 0.82 -8.60 10.90
N ASP A 154 0.54 -8.57 12.22
CA ASP A 154 1.39 -9.27 13.21
C ASP A 154 0.66 -10.26 14.12
N ARG A 155 0.00 -11.25 13.51
CA ARG A 155 -0.70 -12.35 14.21
C ARG A 155 0.20 -13.34 14.95
N LEU A 156 1.51 -13.08 15.07
CA LEU A 156 2.46 -14.00 15.73
C LEU A 156 3.18 -13.42 16.94
N ALA A 157 2.98 -12.14 17.28
CA ALA A 157 3.57 -11.51 18.46
C ALA A 157 2.53 -11.34 19.59
N TYR A 158 1.98 -12.44 20.12
CA TYR A 158 1.09 -12.35 21.30
C TYR A 158 1.92 -12.05 22.57
N ARG A 159 1.83 -10.81 23.06
CA ARG A 159 2.27 -10.41 24.41
C ARG A 159 1.03 -10.11 25.27
N PRO A 160 0.97 -10.56 26.53
CA PRO A 160 -0.16 -10.26 27.40
C PRO A 160 -0.12 -8.78 27.87
N ASP A 161 -1.24 -8.08 27.70
CA ASP A 161 -1.44 -6.68 28.11
C ASP A 161 -1.39 -6.51 29.65
N ALA A 162 -0.31 -5.94 30.16
CA ALA A 162 -0.15 -5.62 31.58
C ALA A 162 -1.12 -4.51 32.07
N SER A 163 -1.59 -3.65 31.15
CA SER A 163 -2.53 -2.57 31.43
C SER A 163 -3.95 -3.07 31.72
N ALA A 164 -4.36 -4.18 31.10
CA ALA A 164 -5.67 -4.80 31.34
C ALA A 164 -5.75 -5.48 32.72
N LEU A 165 -4.63 -6.02 33.21
CA LEU A 165 -4.56 -6.66 34.52
C LEU A 165 -4.71 -5.66 35.67
N ALA A 166 -4.18 -4.44 35.51
CA ALA A 166 -4.27 -3.38 36.52
C ALA A 166 -5.70 -2.82 36.70
N LYS A 167 -6.56 -2.94 35.66
CA LYS A 167 -7.95 -2.47 35.70
C LYS A 167 -8.91 -3.40 36.47
N LEU A 168 -8.47 -4.62 36.82
CA LEU A 168 -9.29 -5.62 37.53
C LEU A 168 -9.20 -5.55 39.06
N ALA A 169 -8.41 -4.62 39.62
CA ALA A 169 -8.34 -4.43 41.07
C ALA A 169 -9.56 -3.63 41.59
N PRO A 170 -10.33 -4.13 42.58
CA PRO A 170 -11.51 -3.44 43.07
C PRO A 170 -11.13 -2.21 43.91
N LYS A 171 -11.49 -1.00 43.44
CA LYS A 171 -11.40 0.25 44.22
C LYS A 171 -12.58 0.35 45.19
N GLY A 172 -12.27 0.48 46.48
CA GLY A 172 -13.23 0.67 47.57
C GLY A 172 -14.01 1.98 47.45
N LYS A 173 -15.29 1.93 47.82
CA LYS A 173 -16.24 3.04 47.74
C LYS A 173 -16.30 3.75 49.10
N ASP A 174 -15.65 4.91 49.21
CA ASP A 174 -15.78 5.79 50.36
C ASP A 174 -16.98 6.73 50.18
N THR A 175 -17.96 6.63 51.08
CA THR A 175 -19.07 7.57 51.21
C THR A 175 -18.86 8.44 52.45
N LYS A 176 -18.72 9.76 52.26
CA LYS A 176 -19.00 10.75 53.30
C LYS A 176 -19.87 11.89 52.73
N PRO A 177 -20.92 12.33 53.44
CA PRO A 177 -21.67 13.52 53.08
C PRO A 177 -21.21 14.73 53.94
N SER A 178 -21.00 15.88 53.31
CA SER A 178 -21.07 17.18 54.00
C SER A 178 -21.56 18.24 53.02
N GLY A 179 -22.49 19.07 53.48
CA GLY A 179 -23.36 19.89 52.65
C GLY A 179 -22.72 21.12 52.03
N ASP A 180 -23.22 21.45 50.83
CA ASP A 180 -23.76 22.75 50.45
C ASP A 180 -24.44 22.55 49.08
N GLU A 181 -25.77 22.31 49.09
CA GLU A 181 -26.54 21.98 47.90
C GLU A 181 -26.82 23.22 47.05
N LYS A 182 -25.85 23.60 46.22
CA LYS A 182 -26.13 24.47 45.07
C LYS A 182 -26.70 23.59 43.94
N TYR A 183 -28.00 23.75 43.64
CA TYR A 183 -28.63 23.01 42.54
C TYR A 183 -27.90 23.28 41.22
N VAL A 184 -27.28 22.24 40.67
CA VAL A 184 -26.70 22.26 39.31
C VAL A 184 -27.68 21.54 38.40
N ALA A 185 -28.26 22.28 37.46
CA ALA A 185 -29.15 21.70 36.47
C ALA A 185 -28.39 20.61 35.67
N PRO A 186 -29.03 19.45 35.41
CA PRO A 186 -28.38 18.37 34.69
C PRO A 186 -27.99 18.82 33.27
N LYS A 187 -26.73 18.61 32.91
CA LYS A 187 -26.25 18.83 31.55
C LYS A 187 -26.84 17.74 30.64
N ILE A 188 -27.94 18.06 29.97
CA ILE A 188 -28.50 17.23 28.91
C ILE A 188 -27.58 17.31 27.68
N SER A 189 -27.01 16.18 27.28
CA SER A 189 -26.36 16.04 25.98
C SER A 189 -27.41 16.20 24.88
N ALA A 190 -27.03 16.83 23.76
CA ALA A 190 -27.93 17.06 22.66
C ALA A 190 -28.36 15.71 22.03
N MET A 191 -29.51 15.19 22.47
CA MET A 191 -30.14 14.04 21.87
C MET A 191 -31.04 14.53 20.72
N ALA A 192 -30.76 14.06 19.49
CA ALA A 192 -31.59 14.40 18.34
C ALA A 192 -33.06 14.00 18.60
N PRO A 193 -34.04 14.81 18.15
CA PRO A 193 -35.45 14.48 18.34
C PRO A 193 -35.75 13.10 17.73
N PRO A 194 -36.59 12.27 18.39
CA PRO A 194 -36.96 10.97 17.87
C PRO A 194 -37.75 11.15 16.57
N SER A 195 -37.05 11.07 15.43
CA SER A 195 -37.69 11.00 14.13
C SER A 195 -38.36 9.64 14.01
N ALA A 196 -39.66 9.62 13.74
CA ALA A 196 -40.45 8.40 13.52
C ALA A 196 -40.04 7.62 12.25
N ILE A 197 -39.11 8.16 11.46
CA ILE A 197 -38.60 7.53 10.26
C ILE A 197 -37.26 6.88 10.61
N PRO A 198 -37.14 5.54 10.60
CA PRO A 198 -35.85 4.90 10.75
C PRO A 198 -34.94 5.42 9.65
N LYS A 199 -33.84 6.07 10.02
CA LYS A 199 -32.80 6.47 9.08
C LYS A 199 -32.24 5.19 8.47
N GLU A 200 -32.71 4.83 7.28
CA GLU A 200 -32.06 3.80 6.48
C GLU A 200 -30.61 4.24 6.30
N LYS A 201 -29.68 3.45 6.85
CA LYS A 201 -28.25 3.67 6.60
C LYS A 201 -28.08 3.69 5.08
N PRO A 202 -27.48 4.74 4.50
CA PRO A 202 -27.34 4.81 3.05
C PRO A 202 -26.56 3.58 2.62
N THR A 203 -27.23 2.67 1.91
CA THR A 203 -26.58 1.50 1.35
C THR A 203 -25.41 2.01 0.50
N LYS A 204 -24.19 1.49 0.76
CA LYS A 204 -22.98 1.91 0.04
C LYS A 204 -23.31 1.92 -1.45
N THR A 205 -23.35 3.12 -2.03
CA THR A 205 -23.87 3.28 -3.38
C THR A 205 -22.95 2.51 -4.33
N LYS A 206 -23.55 1.72 -5.22
CA LYS A 206 -22.82 0.99 -6.27
C LYS A 206 -22.39 1.91 -7.41
N LYS A 207 -22.34 3.22 -7.16
CA LYS A 207 -21.98 4.23 -8.15
C LYS A 207 -20.48 4.09 -8.41
N LEU A 208 -20.15 3.88 -9.68
CA LEU A 208 -18.78 3.87 -10.17
C LEU A 208 -18.59 5.16 -10.96
N GLN A 209 -17.49 5.86 -10.72
CA GLN A 209 -17.18 7.13 -11.38
C GLN A 209 -17.10 6.93 -12.91
N SER A 210 -16.37 5.91 -13.38
CA SER A 210 -16.24 5.60 -14.81
C SER A 210 -17.57 5.31 -15.50
N MET A 211 -18.51 4.65 -14.80
CA MET A 211 -19.85 4.41 -15.35
C MET A 211 -20.67 5.69 -15.43
N GLU A 212 -20.53 6.57 -14.43
CA GLU A 212 -21.25 7.84 -14.43
C GLU A 212 -20.73 8.79 -15.51
N GLU A 213 -19.43 8.82 -15.74
CA GLU A 213 -18.80 9.58 -16.82
C GLU A 213 -19.25 9.07 -18.20
N TYR A 214 -19.21 7.75 -18.41
CA TYR A 214 -19.75 7.15 -19.63
C TYR A 214 -21.23 7.50 -19.85
N LEU A 215 -22.05 7.44 -18.79
CA LEU A 215 -23.46 7.82 -18.89
C LEU A 215 -23.65 9.31 -19.20
N GLN A 216 -22.77 10.19 -18.70
CA GLN A 216 -22.78 11.61 -19.04
C GLN A 216 -22.40 11.84 -20.51
N GLU A 217 -21.37 11.15 -21.01
CA GLU A 217 -20.93 11.24 -22.40
C GLU A 217 -21.99 10.70 -23.38
N GLN A 218 -22.66 9.60 -23.03
CA GLN A 218 -23.75 9.05 -23.84
C GLN A 218 -25.05 9.84 -23.74
N SER A 219 -25.18 10.72 -22.72
CA SER A 219 -26.38 11.53 -22.56
C SER A 219 -26.30 12.78 -23.43
N GLU A 220 -27.35 13.05 -24.19
CA GLU A 220 -27.48 14.28 -24.99
C GLU A 220 -27.83 15.52 -24.12
N MET A 221 -27.91 15.36 -22.80
CA MET A 221 -28.27 16.43 -21.89
C MET A 221 -27.06 17.34 -21.64
N PRO A 222 -27.19 18.67 -21.79
CA PRO A 222 -26.09 19.58 -21.52
C PRO A 222 -25.69 19.53 -20.04
N THR A 223 -24.39 19.38 -19.79
CA THR A 223 -23.82 19.38 -18.44
C THR A 223 -23.43 20.80 -18.03
N ALA A 224 -23.75 21.17 -16.79
CA ALA A 224 -23.43 22.50 -16.27
C ALA A 224 -21.96 22.57 -15.81
N GLU A 225 -21.08 23.07 -16.67
CA GLU A 225 -19.68 23.31 -16.32
C GLU A 225 -19.49 24.57 -15.48
N ALA A 226 -18.34 24.67 -14.82
CA ALA A 226 -17.99 25.83 -14.00
C ALA A 226 -17.26 26.87 -14.85
N SER A 227 -17.27 28.12 -14.43
CA SER A 227 -16.30 29.07 -14.98
C SER A 227 -14.87 28.62 -14.63
N ILE A 228 -13.94 28.73 -15.59
CA ILE A 228 -12.57 28.19 -15.51
C ILE A 228 -11.82 28.68 -14.26
N GLY A 229 -12.05 29.92 -13.83
CA GLY A 229 -11.39 30.48 -12.64
C GLY A 229 -12.03 30.10 -11.30
N SER A 230 -13.25 29.57 -11.30
CA SER A 230 -14.00 29.27 -10.06
C SER A 230 -13.62 27.94 -9.41
N THR A 231 -12.93 27.07 -10.15
CA THR A 231 -12.56 25.73 -9.72
C THR A 231 -11.17 25.65 -9.09
N ILE A 232 -10.36 26.69 -9.22
CA ILE A 232 -8.98 26.73 -8.72
C ILE A 232 -8.98 26.99 -7.22
N VAL A 233 -8.27 26.15 -6.45
CA VAL A 233 -8.15 26.27 -4.99
C VAL A 233 -6.82 26.91 -4.62
N ASP A 234 -6.84 27.80 -3.62
CA ASP A 234 -5.65 28.41 -3.02
C ASP A 234 -4.66 28.96 -4.06
N HIS A 235 -5.18 29.72 -5.03
CA HIS A 235 -4.38 30.31 -6.12
C HIS A 235 -3.53 29.29 -6.90
N GLY A 236 -3.99 28.03 -6.98
CA GLY A 236 -3.33 26.94 -7.70
C GLY A 236 -2.56 25.97 -6.81
N ARG A 237 -2.29 26.30 -5.53
CA ARG A 237 -1.59 25.38 -4.61
C ARG A 237 -2.42 24.15 -4.28
N GLY A 238 -3.74 24.30 -4.21
CA GLY A 238 -4.68 23.21 -3.96
C GLY A 238 -5.11 22.46 -5.22
N GLY A 239 -4.58 22.83 -6.39
CA GLY A 239 -5.01 22.29 -7.67
C GLY A 239 -6.40 22.79 -8.10
N VAL A 240 -7.05 21.99 -8.95
CA VAL A 240 -8.39 22.24 -9.48
C VAL A 240 -9.37 21.29 -8.78
N LYS A 241 -10.53 21.80 -8.35
CA LYS A 241 -11.59 20.99 -7.73
C LYS A 241 -12.10 19.92 -8.69
N THR A 242 -12.28 18.70 -8.19
CA THR A 242 -12.92 17.62 -8.93
C THR A 242 -14.43 17.84 -9.08
N GLN A 243 -15.06 17.14 -10.04
CA GLN A 243 -16.52 17.17 -10.21
C GLN A 243 -17.26 16.76 -8.92
N HIS A 244 -16.73 15.79 -8.18
CA HIS A 244 -17.28 15.36 -6.90
C HIS A 244 -17.15 16.44 -5.82
N ASP A 245 -15.96 17.07 -5.71
CA ASP A 245 -15.73 18.13 -4.72
C ASP A 245 -16.62 19.35 -4.98
N ARG A 246 -16.83 19.72 -6.25
CA ARG A 246 -17.76 20.78 -6.64
C ARG A 246 -19.21 20.48 -6.22
N ARG A 247 -19.68 19.25 -6.43
CA ARG A 247 -21.03 18.83 -6.00
C ARG A 247 -21.19 18.90 -4.49
N LYS A 248 -20.17 18.45 -3.74
CA LYS A 248 -20.17 18.52 -2.27
C LYS A 248 -20.21 19.96 -1.77
N GLU A 249 -19.44 20.86 -2.39
CA GLU A 249 -19.45 22.29 -2.05
C GLU A 249 -20.80 22.94 -2.37
N GLN A 250 -21.41 22.61 -3.51
CA GLN A 250 -22.76 23.04 -3.85
C GLN A 250 -23.78 22.54 -2.82
N GLU A 251 -23.68 21.28 -2.38
CA GLU A 251 -24.56 20.74 -1.33
C GLU A 251 -24.39 21.51 -0.01
N ILE A 252 -23.14 21.77 0.40
CA ILE A 252 -22.85 22.61 1.59
C ILE A 252 -23.46 23.99 1.42
N GLN A 253 -23.25 24.64 0.28
CA GLN A 253 -23.79 25.97 0.00
C GLN A 253 -25.33 25.97 0.07
N THR A 254 -25.99 25.01 -0.57
CA THR A 254 -27.45 24.90 -0.51
C THR A 254 -27.97 24.70 0.91
N TYR A 255 -27.25 23.94 1.74
CA TYR A 255 -27.59 23.76 3.15
C TYR A 255 -27.42 25.05 3.95
N GLU A 256 -26.31 25.77 3.73
CA GLU A 256 -26.03 27.03 4.42
C GLU A 256 -27.05 28.10 4.02
N GLU A 257 -27.46 28.14 2.75
CA GLU A 257 -28.48 29.06 2.22
C GLU A 257 -29.88 28.69 2.71
N SER A 258 -30.22 27.40 2.77
CA SER A 258 -31.55 26.96 3.23
C SER A 258 -31.76 27.15 4.73
N ASN A 259 -30.70 26.96 5.53
CA ASN A 259 -30.77 27.04 6.99
C ASN A 259 -30.22 28.35 7.55
N PHE A 260 -29.66 29.22 6.71
CA PHE A 260 -29.02 30.47 7.09
C PHE A 260 -27.96 30.33 8.20
N ILE A 261 -27.30 29.17 8.28
CA ILE A 261 -26.29 28.82 9.29
C ILE A 261 -25.06 28.26 8.59
N ARG A 262 -23.87 28.81 8.92
CA ARG A 262 -22.58 28.31 8.43
C ARG A 262 -22.19 27.01 9.11
N LEU A 263 -21.66 26.04 8.36
CA LEU A 263 -21.09 24.86 8.98
C LEU A 263 -19.73 25.19 9.61
N PRO A 264 -19.41 24.61 10.78
CA PRO A 264 -18.10 24.76 11.38
C PRO A 264 -17.04 24.11 10.49
N GLN A 265 -15.86 24.71 10.45
CA GLN A 265 -14.73 24.23 9.65
C GLN A 265 -14.32 22.78 9.99
N ALA A 266 -14.57 22.33 11.22
CA ALA A 266 -14.31 20.94 11.63
C ALA A 266 -15.12 19.91 10.83
N GLN A 267 -16.32 20.28 10.36
CA GLN A 267 -17.23 19.38 9.62
C GLN A 267 -17.05 19.50 8.10
N THR A 268 -16.51 20.62 7.61
CA THR A 268 -16.33 20.87 6.17
C THR A 268 -14.92 20.53 5.68
N LYS A 269 -13.91 20.62 6.54
CA LYS A 269 -12.51 20.33 6.18
C LYS A 269 -12.32 18.83 5.93
N LYS A 270 -11.58 18.52 4.85
CA LYS A 270 -11.06 17.18 4.59
C LYS A 270 -9.99 16.82 5.63
N SER A 271 -10.02 15.58 6.11
CA SER A 271 -8.97 15.01 6.97
C SER A 271 -7.61 15.00 6.26
N PHE A 272 -6.50 15.01 7.01
CA PHE A 272 -5.15 14.96 6.45
C PHE A 272 -4.94 13.77 5.51
N LYS A 273 -5.40 12.56 5.91
CA LYS A 273 -5.34 11.34 5.07
C LYS A 273 -6.12 11.51 3.76
N GLN A 274 -7.24 12.23 3.80
CA GLN A 274 -8.02 12.52 2.60
C GLN A 274 -7.30 13.50 1.68
N LYS A 275 -6.69 14.57 2.23
CA LYS A 275 -5.87 15.50 1.45
C LYS A 275 -4.67 14.83 0.80
N GLN A 276 -3.99 13.92 1.50
CA GLN A 276 -2.86 13.17 0.95
C GLN A 276 -3.31 12.24 -0.20
N ARG A 277 -4.45 11.58 -0.05
CA ARG A 277 -5.06 10.77 -1.12
C ARG A 277 -5.46 11.62 -2.32
N ASP A 278 -6.07 12.77 -2.08
CA ASP A 278 -6.46 13.70 -3.14
C ASP A 278 -5.21 14.19 -3.88
N MET A 279 -4.12 14.52 -3.18
CA MET A 279 -2.87 14.95 -3.81
C MET A 279 -2.20 13.86 -4.66
N ALA A 280 -2.38 12.58 -4.31
CA ALA A 280 -1.83 11.45 -5.05
C ALA A 280 -2.68 11.04 -6.26
N ASN A 281 -4.00 11.21 -6.18
CA ASN A 281 -4.94 10.69 -7.16
C ASN A 281 -5.61 11.77 -8.02
N GLN A 282 -5.68 13.02 -7.57
CA GLN A 282 -6.27 14.12 -8.33
C GLN A 282 -5.19 14.78 -9.19
N PHE A 283 -5.49 14.92 -10.47
CA PHE A 283 -4.62 15.60 -11.42
C PHE A 283 -5.46 16.47 -12.35
N ALA A 284 -5.10 17.76 -12.47
CA ALA A 284 -5.76 18.74 -13.33
C ALA A 284 -7.30 18.89 -13.14
N GLY A 285 -7.83 18.53 -11.97
CA GLY A 285 -9.29 18.59 -11.71
C GLY A 285 -10.03 17.30 -12.02
N GLU A 286 -9.33 16.27 -12.47
CA GLU A 286 -9.84 14.92 -12.66
C GLU A 286 -9.34 13.99 -11.56
N ASP A 287 -10.15 13.02 -11.16
CA ASP A 287 -9.79 12.01 -10.17
C ASP A 287 -9.39 10.70 -10.85
N TRP A 288 -8.11 10.35 -10.73
CA TRP A 288 -7.50 9.14 -11.31
C TRP A 288 -7.50 7.97 -10.32
N ALA A 289 -8.06 8.13 -9.12
CA ALA A 289 -8.16 7.04 -8.13
C ALA A 289 -8.90 5.81 -8.68
N MET A 290 -9.75 5.98 -9.70
CA MET A 290 -10.48 4.89 -10.34
C MET A 290 -9.59 3.79 -10.93
N PHE A 291 -8.36 4.13 -11.35
CA PHE A 291 -7.42 3.16 -11.92
C PHE A 291 -6.61 2.41 -10.87
N ASN A 292 -6.46 2.98 -9.68
CA ASN A 292 -5.71 2.39 -8.56
C ASN A 292 -6.59 1.54 -7.64
N ASN A 293 -7.83 1.23 -8.05
CA ASN A 293 -8.80 0.53 -7.22
C ASN A 293 -9.16 -0.83 -7.85
N ASP A 294 -9.04 -1.91 -7.06
CA ASP A 294 -9.42 -3.28 -7.47
C ASP A 294 -10.94 -3.51 -7.51
N ARG A 295 -11.75 -2.46 -7.41
CA ARG A 295 -13.21 -2.56 -7.39
C ARG A 295 -13.72 -3.07 -8.75
N GLN A 296 -14.23 -4.29 -8.75
CA GLN A 296 -14.75 -4.92 -9.96
C GLN A 296 -15.96 -4.15 -10.52
N VAL A 297 -15.84 -3.68 -11.77
CA VAL A 297 -16.91 -2.99 -12.52
C VAL A 297 -18.19 -3.81 -12.68
N SER A 298 -18.07 -5.14 -12.62
CA SER A 298 -19.21 -6.06 -12.66
C SER A 298 -20.16 -5.89 -11.47
N SER A 299 -19.65 -5.44 -10.32
CA SER A 299 -20.45 -5.25 -9.11
C SER A 299 -21.46 -4.11 -9.26
N GLY A 300 -21.06 -3.03 -9.93
CA GLY A 300 -21.89 -1.86 -10.24
C GLY A 300 -22.81 -2.06 -11.45
N THR A 301 -22.40 -2.91 -12.40
CA THR A 301 -23.18 -3.22 -13.61
C THR A 301 -24.07 -4.46 -13.46
N SER A 302 -23.94 -5.20 -12.35
CA SER A 302 -24.77 -6.39 -12.12
C SER A 302 -26.25 -6.03 -12.09
N ARG A 303 -27.00 -6.63 -13.02
CA ARG A 303 -28.44 -6.39 -13.17
C ARG A 303 -29.14 -6.70 -11.84
N LYS A 304 -29.89 -5.71 -11.30
CA LYS A 304 -30.67 -5.83 -10.05
C LYS A 304 -31.58 -7.07 -10.01
N ARG A 305 -32.01 -7.58 -11.17
CA ARG A 305 -32.76 -8.84 -11.30
C ARG A 305 -32.18 -9.67 -12.45
N LYS A 306 -31.53 -10.79 -12.12
CA LYS A 306 -31.12 -11.79 -13.11
C LYS A 306 -32.36 -12.59 -13.52
N PRO A 307 -32.63 -12.81 -14.81
CA PRO A 307 -33.73 -13.67 -15.23
C PRO A 307 -33.42 -15.10 -14.79
N THR A 308 -34.17 -15.59 -13.81
CA THR A 308 -34.01 -16.94 -13.26
C THR A 308 -34.69 -17.95 -14.19
N SER A 309 -35.80 -17.57 -14.82
CA SER A 309 -36.56 -18.43 -15.73
C SER A 309 -36.24 -18.19 -17.21
N VAL A 310 -36.39 -19.23 -18.03
CA VAL A 310 -36.35 -19.13 -19.50
C VAL A 310 -37.44 -18.19 -20.00
N TRP A 311 -38.61 -18.20 -19.37
CA TRP A 311 -39.71 -17.31 -19.73
C TRP A 311 -39.38 -15.83 -19.49
N ASP A 312 -38.63 -15.52 -18.42
CA ASP A 312 -38.15 -14.15 -18.14
C ASP A 312 -37.16 -13.68 -19.21
N ARG A 313 -36.30 -14.58 -19.71
CA ARG A 313 -35.37 -14.28 -20.80
C ARG A 313 -36.11 -14.01 -22.10
N VAL A 314 -37.13 -14.82 -22.42
CA VAL A 314 -37.94 -14.66 -23.64
C VAL A 314 -38.72 -13.35 -23.61
N LYS A 315 -39.39 -13.03 -22.48
CA LYS A 315 -40.07 -11.74 -22.29
C LYS A 315 -39.13 -10.56 -22.47
N LYS A 316 -37.93 -10.66 -21.90
CA LYS A 316 -36.93 -9.60 -22.01
C LYS A 316 -36.41 -9.39 -23.43
N ARG A 317 -36.31 -10.45 -24.24
CA ARG A 317 -35.85 -10.36 -25.64
C ARG A 317 -36.92 -9.81 -26.58
N ARG A 318 -38.19 -9.91 -26.19
CA ARG A 318 -39.33 -9.49 -27.04
C ARG A 318 -39.60 -7.98 -26.98
N ASN A 319 -39.13 -7.33 -25.92
CA ASN A 319 -39.10 -5.87 -25.79
C ASN A 319 -37.70 -5.36 -26.11
#